data_AF-B8MSE4-F1
#
_entry.id   AF-B8MSE4-F1
#
_cell.length_a   1.000
_cell.length_b   1.000
_cell.length_c   1.000
_cell.angle_alpha   90.00
_cell.angle_beta   90.00
_cell.angle_gamma   90.00
#
_symmetry.space_group_name_H-M   'P 1'
#
loop_
_entity.id
_entity.type
_entity.pdbx_description
1 polymer ?
#
loop_
_entity_poly.entity_id
_entity_poly.type
_entity_poly.pdbx_seq_one_letter_code
_entity_poly.pdbx_strand_id
1 'polypeptide(L)'
;MVELWPVFLTAPEVNIKALNKALLLLQDFQFAEEIPCSNWFLMTSKDMPTGKLQPTTPPHDPDGLFKNEFAGMSMDEINDFLWDNTERFEKAGLTCYTWLIIDVKGLETDTSLVAQRVFEYDEDTETGSHVKSFRAARLPYERVWDMYCNLDVANMDFEDWVDESGGIQEDGTWKWAGPFPLTNEGLKRAEEERKAKIEKALEEMRRLGHID
;
A
#
# COMPACT_ATOMS: atom_id res chain seq x y z
N MET A 1 -2.64 -4.29 19.55
CA MET A 1 -1.89 -5.22 18.68
C MET A 1 -1.43 -4.38 17.50
N VAL A 2 -0.21 -4.50 17.00
CA VAL A 2 0.16 -3.76 15.78
C VAL A 2 -0.58 -4.42 14.65
N GLU A 3 -1.50 -3.70 14.01
CA GLU A 3 -2.25 -4.21 12.87
C GLU A 3 -1.33 -4.28 11.64
N LEU A 4 -1.45 -5.36 10.89
CA LEU A 4 -0.78 -5.51 9.61
C LEU A 4 -1.63 -4.93 8.49
N TRP A 5 -0.96 -4.43 7.47
CA TRP A 5 -1.55 -3.72 6.35
C TRP A 5 -1.54 -4.60 5.11
N PRO A 6 -2.71 -5.04 4.61
CA PRO A 6 -2.76 -5.99 3.52
C PRO A 6 -2.31 -5.35 2.20
N VAL A 7 -1.45 -6.07 1.50
CA VAL A 7 -1.01 -5.77 0.14
C VAL A 7 -1.46 -6.90 -0.75
N PHE A 8 -2.29 -6.60 -1.74
CA PHE A 8 -2.74 -7.58 -2.73
C PHE A 8 -1.89 -7.45 -3.98
N LEU A 9 -1.35 -8.56 -4.46
CA LEU A 9 -0.71 -8.60 -5.77
C LEU A 9 -1.74 -9.09 -6.78
N THR A 10 -2.13 -8.26 -7.73
CA THR A 10 -3.09 -8.65 -8.79
C THR A 10 -2.44 -8.83 -10.14
N ALA A 11 -1.15 -8.48 -10.28
CA ALA A 11 -0.37 -8.81 -11.47
C ALA A 11 -0.35 -10.34 -11.68
N PRO A 12 -0.79 -10.86 -12.84
CA PRO A 12 -0.84 -12.30 -13.10
C PRO A 12 0.55 -12.90 -13.33
N GLU A 13 1.45 -12.14 -13.93
CA GLU A 13 2.86 -12.50 -14.09
C GLU A 13 3.69 -11.61 -13.18
N VAL A 14 4.54 -12.23 -12.36
CA VAL A 14 5.29 -11.52 -11.33
C VAL A 14 6.78 -11.73 -11.57
N ASN A 15 7.46 -10.68 -12.01
CA ASN A 15 8.90 -10.62 -11.91
C ASN A 15 9.26 -10.41 -10.42
N ILE A 16 9.87 -11.42 -9.80
CA ILE A 16 10.19 -11.38 -8.36
C ILE A 16 11.10 -10.21 -8.00
N LYS A 17 11.98 -9.79 -8.90
CA LYS A 17 12.85 -8.63 -8.71
C LYS A 17 12.05 -7.33 -8.70
N ALA A 18 11.06 -7.20 -9.57
CA ALA A 18 10.14 -6.05 -9.56
C ALA A 18 9.30 -6.01 -8.29
N LEU A 19 8.80 -7.18 -7.83
CA LEU A 19 8.08 -7.28 -6.55
C LEU A 19 8.99 -6.91 -5.36
N ASN A 20 10.24 -7.38 -5.34
CA ASN A 20 11.20 -7.03 -4.30
C ASN A 20 11.51 -5.53 -4.27
N LYS A 21 11.62 -4.91 -5.44
CA LYS A 21 11.76 -3.46 -5.56
C LYS A 21 10.53 -2.73 -5.03
N ALA A 22 9.32 -3.19 -5.37
CA ALA A 22 8.07 -2.63 -4.86
C ALA A 22 8.01 -2.73 -3.33
N LEU A 23 8.20 -3.93 -2.76
CA LEU A 23 8.19 -4.17 -1.31
C LEU A 23 9.24 -3.34 -0.57
N LEU A 24 10.41 -3.11 -1.18
CA LEU A 24 11.43 -2.21 -0.62
C LEU A 24 10.97 -0.75 -0.63
N LEU A 25 10.45 -0.26 -1.75
CA LEU A 25 10.08 1.16 -1.89
C LEU A 25 8.84 1.53 -1.06
N LEU A 26 8.02 0.55 -0.68
CA LEU A 26 6.88 0.75 0.23
C LEU A 26 7.30 0.99 1.70
N GLN A 27 8.56 0.77 2.07
CA GLN A 27 9.03 0.88 3.46
C GLN A 27 9.06 2.35 3.96
N ASP A 28 9.03 2.52 5.28
CA ASP A 28 9.19 3.83 5.92
C ASP A 28 10.65 4.31 5.87
N PHE A 29 11.02 5.05 4.84
CA PHE A 29 12.34 5.67 4.79
C PHE A 29 12.45 6.97 5.59
N GLN A 30 11.34 7.53 6.04
CA GLN A 30 11.32 8.83 6.70
C GLN A 30 11.64 8.71 8.19
N PHE A 31 10.92 7.84 8.91
CA PHE A 31 11.01 7.78 10.37
C PHE A 31 11.72 6.55 10.89
N ALA A 32 11.93 5.52 10.07
CA ALA A 32 12.62 4.33 10.54
C ALA A 32 14.15 4.51 10.61
N GLU A 33 14.70 3.89 11.65
CA GLU A 33 16.14 3.78 11.89
C GLU A 33 16.76 2.61 11.11
N GLU A 34 16.01 1.52 10.93
CA GLU A 34 16.41 0.31 10.21
C GLU A 34 15.37 -0.03 9.13
N ILE A 35 15.81 -0.57 7.99
CA ILE A 35 14.96 -1.02 6.88
C ILE A 35 15.23 -2.51 6.69
N PRO A 36 14.21 -3.38 6.49
CA PRO A 36 12.77 -3.07 6.37
C PRO A 36 12.04 -2.87 7.71
N CYS A 37 10.99 -2.04 7.70
CA CYS A 37 10.31 -1.52 8.89
C CYS A 37 8.87 -1.08 8.58
N SER A 38 8.06 -1.98 8.05
CA SER A 38 6.66 -1.70 7.77
C SER A 38 5.79 -2.83 8.27
N ASN A 39 4.50 -2.55 8.34
CA ASN A 39 3.48 -3.53 8.70
C ASN A 39 2.83 -4.19 7.48
N TRP A 40 3.44 -4.05 6.28
CA TRP A 40 2.90 -4.63 5.05
C TRP A 40 2.82 -6.15 5.13
N PHE A 41 1.69 -6.72 4.73
CA PHE A 41 1.49 -8.16 4.63
C PHE A 41 1.01 -8.52 3.22
N LEU A 42 1.87 -9.18 2.44
CA LEU A 42 1.54 -9.61 1.08
C LEU A 42 0.55 -10.77 1.12
N MET A 43 -0.67 -10.50 0.70
CA MET A 43 -1.74 -11.47 0.53
C MET A 43 -1.56 -12.22 -0.79
N THR A 44 -1.30 -13.53 -0.70
CA THR A 44 -1.15 -14.42 -1.87
C THR A 44 -2.23 -15.50 -1.96
N SER A 45 -3.00 -15.69 -0.89
CA SER A 45 -4.07 -16.70 -0.78
C SER A 45 -5.37 -16.07 -0.29
N LYS A 46 -6.51 -16.58 -0.77
CA LYS A 46 -7.85 -16.23 -0.27
C LYS A 46 -8.16 -16.89 1.07
N ASP A 47 -7.42 -17.95 1.42
CA ASP A 47 -7.47 -18.52 2.75
C ASP A 47 -6.79 -17.60 3.76
N MET A 48 -7.49 -17.30 4.85
CA MET A 48 -6.93 -16.46 5.91
C MET A 48 -5.75 -17.16 6.57
N PRO A 49 -4.61 -16.46 6.72
CA PRO A 49 -3.43 -17.06 7.31
C PRO A 49 -3.70 -17.43 8.78
N THR A 50 -3.24 -18.61 9.18
CA THR A 50 -3.39 -19.10 10.55
C THR A 50 -2.15 -18.78 11.38
N GLY A 51 -2.34 -18.29 12.60
CA GLY A 51 -1.25 -18.05 13.55
C GLY A 51 -0.80 -16.58 13.61
N LYS A 52 0.35 -16.34 14.22
CA LYS A 52 0.90 -14.99 14.37
C LYS A 52 1.52 -14.53 13.05
N LEU A 53 0.89 -13.56 12.40
CA LEU A 53 1.39 -12.97 11.17
C LEU A 53 2.63 -12.13 11.42
N GLN A 54 3.49 -12.03 10.40
CA GLN A 54 4.68 -11.19 10.38
C GLN A 54 4.66 -10.35 9.10
N PRO A 55 5.15 -9.10 9.14
CA PRO A 55 5.26 -8.29 7.94
C PRO A 55 6.09 -8.99 6.85
N THR A 56 5.72 -8.76 5.61
CA THR A 56 6.47 -9.21 4.43
C THR A 56 7.68 -8.31 4.23
N THR A 57 8.87 -8.89 4.29
CA THR A 57 10.14 -8.17 4.13
C THR A 57 10.82 -8.51 2.80
N PRO A 58 11.38 -7.53 2.08
CA PRO A 58 12.29 -7.78 0.97
C PRO A 58 13.68 -8.23 1.48
N PRO A 59 14.42 -9.08 0.73
CA PRO A 59 13.95 -9.82 -0.43
C PRO A 59 12.90 -10.87 -0.03
N HIS A 60 11.76 -10.83 -0.72
CA HIS A 60 10.80 -11.90 -0.68
C HIS A 60 11.25 -12.93 -1.72
N ASP A 61 11.54 -14.14 -1.25
CA ASP A 61 11.88 -15.27 -2.12
C ASP A 61 10.84 -16.37 -1.89
N PRO A 62 9.79 -16.44 -2.73
CA PRO A 62 8.82 -17.50 -2.62
C PRO A 62 9.46 -18.79 -3.11
N ASP A 63 9.55 -19.81 -2.25
CA ASP A 63 10.10 -21.13 -2.55
C ASP A 63 9.41 -21.77 -3.78
N GLY A 64 9.88 -21.44 -4.99
CA GLY A 64 9.58 -22.05 -6.28
C GLY A 64 8.12 -22.06 -6.76
N LEU A 65 7.15 -21.71 -5.93
CA LEU A 65 5.72 -21.79 -6.20
C LEU A 65 5.00 -20.59 -5.61
N PHE A 66 5.31 -19.40 -6.13
CA PHE A 66 4.54 -18.20 -5.84
C PHE A 66 3.12 -18.36 -6.40
N LYS A 67 2.22 -18.97 -5.60
CA LYS A 67 0.81 -19.08 -5.92
C LYS A 67 0.14 -17.78 -5.48
N ASN A 68 -0.39 -17.04 -6.45
CA ASN A 68 -1.13 -15.81 -6.21
C ASN A 68 -2.60 -16.01 -6.62
N GLU A 69 -3.48 -16.20 -5.64
CA GLU A 69 -4.91 -16.39 -5.88
C GLU A 69 -5.66 -15.09 -6.20
N PHE A 70 -4.99 -13.94 -6.06
CA PHE A 70 -5.52 -12.62 -6.42
C PHE A 70 -5.09 -12.16 -7.82
N ALA A 71 -4.26 -12.95 -8.51
CA ALA A 71 -3.85 -12.69 -9.88
C ALA A 71 -5.06 -12.43 -10.80
N GLY A 72 -5.05 -11.29 -11.49
CA GLY A 72 -6.09 -10.86 -12.42
C GLY A 72 -7.34 -10.25 -11.78
N MET A 73 -7.43 -10.16 -10.44
CA MET A 73 -8.57 -9.52 -9.80
C MET A 73 -8.55 -8.00 -9.96
N SER A 74 -9.72 -7.42 -10.19
CA SER A 74 -9.99 -5.99 -10.20
C SER A 74 -10.04 -5.39 -8.79
N MET A 75 -9.99 -4.05 -8.69
CA MET A 75 -10.14 -3.37 -7.40
C MET A 75 -11.49 -3.68 -6.73
N ASP A 76 -12.56 -3.77 -7.52
CA ASP A 76 -13.91 -4.09 -7.03
C ASP A 76 -13.97 -5.51 -6.44
N GLU A 77 -13.36 -6.48 -7.11
CA GLU A 77 -13.30 -7.86 -6.61
C GLU A 77 -12.45 -7.98 -5.33
N ILE A 78 -11.39 -7.17 -5.19
CA ILE A 78 -10.61 -7.08 -3.94
C ILE A 78 -11.45 -6.44 -2.82
N ASN A 79 -12.18 -5.37 -3.12
CA ASN A 79 -13.09 -4.72 -2.17
C ASN A 79 -14.20 -5.69 -1.71
N ASP A 80 -14.82 -6.42 -2.64
CA ASP A 80 -15.79 -7.47 -2.35
C ASP A 80 -15.20 -8.54 -1.42
N PHE A 81 -14.00 -9.03 -1.74
CA PHE A 81 -13.31 -10.01 -0.91
C PHE A 81 -13.03 -9.50 0.50
N LEU A 82 -12.51 -8.27 0.64
CA LEU A 82 -12.27 -7.65 1.94
C LEU A 82 -13.56 -7.48 2.72
N TRP A 83 -14.63 -7.00 2.07
CA TRP A 83 -15.93 -6.78 2.69
C TRP A 83 -16.49 -8.07 3.28
N ASP A 84 -16.55 -9.12 2.46
CA ASP A 84 -17.12 -10.42 2.81
C ASP A 84 -16.28 -11.15 3.88
N ASN A 85 -15.02 -10.72 4.11
CA ASN A 85 -14.10 -11.33 5.07
C ASN A 85 -13.68 -10.40 6.22
N THR A 86 -14.34 -9.25 6.41
CA THR A 86 -13.99 -8.22 7.41
C THR A 86 -13.65 -8.81 8.79
N GLU A 87 -14.56 -9.59 9.38
CA GLU A 87 -14.32 -10.19 10.70
C GLU A 87 -13.10 -11.13 10.74
N ARG A 88 -12.79 -11.80 9.63
CA ARG A 88 -11.66 -12.74 9.58
C ARG A 88 -10.34 -11.99 9.48
N PHE A 89 -10.30 -10.86 8.76
CA PHE A 89 -9.15 -9.96 8.72
C PHE A 89 -8.86 -9.40 10.12
N GLU A 90 -9.88 -8.86 10.79
CA GLU A 90 -9.75 -8.31 12.15
C GLU A 90 -9.25 -9.36 13.15
N LYS A 91 -9.81 -10.58 13.10
CA LYS A 91 -9.35 -11.72 13.94
C LYS A 91 -7.90 -12.13 13.64
N ALA A 92 -7.44 -11.95 12.41
CA ALA A 92 -6.07 -12.23 11.98
C ALA A 92 -5.10 -11.07 12.29
N GLY A 93 -5.60 -9.93 12.77
CA GLY A 93 -4.79 -8.72 13.02
C GLY A 93 -4.42 -7.96 11.75
N LEU A 94 -5.24 -8.05 10.70
CA LEU A 94 -5.12 -7.28 9.47
C LEU A 94 -6.22 -6.21 9.42
N THR A 95 -5.88 -5.00 8.99
CA THR A 95 -6.90 -3.99 8.65
C THR A 95 -7.64 -4.36 7.37
N CYS A 96 -8.87 -3.88 7.22
CA CYS A 96 -9.65 -3.98 5.99
C CYS A 96 -10.18 -2.63 5.50
N TYR A 97 -9.80 -1.54 6.17
CA TYR A 97 -10.28 -0.18 5.89
C TYR A 97 -9.39 0.57 4.91
N THR A 98 -8.09 0.26 4.91
CA THR A 98 -7.11 0.73 3.93
C THR A 98 -6.33 -0.48 3.44
N TRP A 99 -5.99 -0.52 2.15
CA TRP A 99 -5.19 -1.62 1.57
C TRP A 99 -4.42 -1.17 0.34
N LEU A 100 -3.42 -1.95 -0.04
CA LEU A 100 -2.65 -1.72 -1.26
C LEU A 100 -2.97 -2.76 -2.33
N ILE A 101 -2.89 -2.33 -3.59
CA ILE A 101 -2.87 -3.24 -4.73
C ILE A 101 -1.64 -2.95 -5.59
N ILE A 102 -0.82 -3.98 -5.79
CA ILE A 102 0.26 -4.01 -6.77
C ILE A 102 -0.27 -4.73 -8.01
N ASP A 103 -0.51 -3.98 -9.08
CA ASP A 103 -0.98 -4.50 -10.36
C ASP A 103 0.13 -4.49 -11.42
N VAL A 104 -0.20 -4.92 -12.65
CA VAL A 104 0.77 -4.93 -13.77
C VAL A 104 1.37 -3.55 -14.00
N LYS A 105 0.51 -2.53 -14.11
CA LYS A 105 0.92 -1.13 -14.29
C LYS A 105 1.83 -0.69 -13.14
N GLY A 106 1.55 -1.12 -11.92
CA GLY A 106 2.35 -0.81 -10.76
C GLY A 106 3.77 -1.36 -10.82
N LEU A 107 3.92 -2.63 -11.23
CA LEU A 107 5.23 -3.25 -11.43
C LEU A 107 6.02 -2.60 -12.58
N GLU A 108 5.34 -2.10 -13.62
CA GLU A 108 5.96 -1.46 -14.78
C GLU A 108 6.36 0.01 -14.53
N THR A 109 5.62 0.72 -13.68
CA THR A 109 5.74 2.17 -13.51
C THR A 109 6.19 2.61 -12.11
N ASP A 110 6.61 1.66 -11.27
CA ASP A 110 6.97 1.88 -9.86
C ASP A 110 5.84 2.55 -9.04
N THR A 111 4.59 2.13 -9.25
CA THR A 111 3.42 2.68 -8.57
C THR A 111 2.59 1.61 -7.85
N SER A 112 1.83 2.00 -6.83
CA SER A 112 0.79 1.18 -6.21
C SER A 112 -0.54 1.91 -6.23
N LEU A 113 -1.61 1.15 -6.16
CA LEU A 113 -2.90 1.66 -5.74
C LEU A 113 -2.95 1.67 -4.21
N VAL A 114 -3.40 2.79 -3.64
CA VAL A 114 -3.78 2.93 -2.24
C VAL A 114 -5.29 3.09 -2.21
N ALA A 115 -5.99 2.17 -1.57
CA ALA A 115 -7.45 2.16 -1.49
C ALA A 115 -7.91 2.34 -0.05
N GLN A 116 -9.02 3.03 0.14
CA GLN A 116 -9.66 3.29 1.42
C GLN A 116 -11.17 3.02 1.30
N ARG A 117 -11.75 2.30 2.27
CA ARG A 117 -13.21 2.18 2.39
C ARG A 117 -13.84 3.54 2.63
N VAL A 118 -14.99 3.77 2.02
CA VAL A 118 -15.79 4.96 2.30
C VAL A 118 -16.47 4.79 3.66
N PHE A 119 -16.38 5.83 4.48
CA PHE A 119 -17.14 5.97 5.72
C PHE A 119 -18.24 7.02 5.49
N GLU A 120 -19.49 6.63 5.70
CA GLU A 120 -20.62 7.54 5.61
C GLU A 120 -21.08 7.88 7.02
N TYR A 121 -21.18 9.18 7.32
CA TYR A 121 -21.68 9.71 8.58
C TYR A 121 -23.08 10.29 8.37
N ASP A 122 -24.04 9.81 9.14
CA ASP A 122 -25.39 10.35 9.20
C ASP A 122 -25.42 11.42 10.30
N GLU A 123 -25.57 12.68 9.89
CA GLU A 123 -25.63 13.84 10.79
C GLU A 123 -26.90 13.84 11.65
N ASP A 124 -28.01 13.28 11.16
CA ASP A 124 -29.29 13.29 11.87
C ASP A 124 -29.27 12.28 13.03
N THR A 125 -28.57 11.16 12.87
CA THR A 125 -28.45 10.12 13.90
C THR A 125 -27.13 10.19 14.70
N GLU A 126 -26.21 11.06 14.30
CA GLU A 126 -24.83 11.11 14.81
C GLU A 126 -24.12 9.74 14.78
N THR A 127 -24.46 8.91 13.80
CA THR A 127 -23.86 7.59 13.61
C THR A 127 -23.20 7.52 12.25
N GLY A 128 -22.04 6.86 12.17
CA GLY A 128 -21.43 6.55 10.88
C GLY A 128 -21.10 5.07 10.76
N SER A 129 -21.01 4.62 9.53
CA SER A 129 -20.60 3.26 9.21
C SER A 129 -19.84 3.22 7.91
N HIS A 130 -18.94 2.24 7.78
CA HIS A 130 -18.36 1.94 6.49
C HIS A 130 -19.43 1.35 5.57
N VAL A 131 -19.39 1.76 4.31
CA VAL A 131 -20.24 1.20 3.25
C VAL A 131 -19.41 0.32 2.33
N LYS A 132 -20.08 -0.55 1.56
CA LYS A 132 -19.45 -1.43 0.57
C LYS A 132 -19.02 -0.65 -0.67
N SER A 133 -18.18 0.36 -0.48
CA SER A 133 -17.63 1.25 -1.48
C SER A 133 -16.23 1.67 -1.04
N PHE A 134 -15.42 2.06 -1.99
CA PHE A 134 -14.06 2.49 -1.75
C PHE A 134 -13.67 3.61 -2.72
N ARG A 135 -12.59 4.27 -2.36
CA ARG A 135 -11.86 5.21 -3.20
C ARG A 135 -10.41 4.78 -3.27
N ALA A 136 -9.78 4.97 -4.42
CA ALA A 136 -8.39 4.60 -4.61
C ALA A 136 -7.63 5.68 -5.36
N ALA A 137 -6.35 5.82 -5.07
CA ALA A 137 -5.43 6.69 -5.81
C ALA A 137 -4.19 5.88 -6.20
N ARG A 138 -3.58 6.22 -7.33
CA ARG A 138 -2.31 5.62 -7.76
C ARG A 138 -1.14 6.53 -7.40
N LEU A 139 -0.18 6.00 -6.66
CA LEU A 139 0.98 6.74 -6.16
C LEU A 139 2.28 6.00 -6.48
N PRO A 140 3.42 6.70 -6.68
CA PRO A 140 4.73 6.08 -6.65
C PRO A 140 4.95 5.31 -5.35
N TYR A 141 5.57 4.12 -5.39
CA TYR A 141 5.78 3.28 -4.21
C TYR A 141 6.40 4.06 -3.04
N GLU A 142 7.38 4.91 -3.34
CA GLU A 142 8.11 5.71 -2.35
C GLU A 142 7.27 6.75 -1.60
N ARG A 143 6.01 6.97 -2.01
CA ARG A 143 5.03 7.88 -1.38
C ARG A 143 3.85 7.17 -0.75
N VAL A 144 3.73 5.86 -0.96
CA VAL A 144 2.60 5.08 -0.46
C VAL A 144 2.58 5.08 1.07
N TRP A 145 3.75 4.94 1.70
CA TRP A 145 3.85 5.01 3.16
C TRP A 145 3.23 6.29 3.71
N ASP A 146 3.58 7.45 3.13
CA ASP A 146 3.13 8.76 3.58
C ASP A 146 1.59 8.84 3.58
N MET A 147 0.95 8.45 2.47
CA MET A 147 -0.51 8.45 2.37
C MET A 147 -1.13 7.45 3.34
N TYR A 148 -0.64 6.22 3.33
CA TYR A 148 -1.25 5.13 4.07
C TYR A 148 -1.21 5.38 5.57
N CYS A 149 -0.06 5.76 6.13
CA CYS A 149 0.05 5.99 7.57
C CYS A 149 -0.85 7.15 8.04
N ASN A 150 -1.02 8.20 7.22
CA ASN A 150 -1.91 9.31 7.55
C ASN A 150 -3.38 8.89 7.54
N LEU A 151 -3.79 8.05 6.57
CA LEU A 151 -5.15 7.51 6.53
C LEU A 151 -5.42 6.55 7.70
N ASP A 152 -4.45 5.71 8.06
CA ASP A 152 -4.57 4.71 9.12
C ASP A 152 -4.72 5.35 10.52
N VAL A 153 -4.00 6.44 10.78
CA VAL A 153 -4.10 7.19 12.05
C VAL A 153 -5.08 8.37 12.01
N ALA A 154 -5.81 8.53 10.91
CA ALA A 154 -6.74 9.64 10.66
C ALA A 154 -6.12 11.04 10.91
N ASN A 155 -4.87 11.24 10.49
CA ASN A 155 -4.20 12.55 10.59
C ASN A 155 -4.52 13.45 9.39
N MET A 156 -4.75 12.86 8.22
CA MET A 156 -5.19 13.55 7.01
C MET A 156 -6.21 12.69 6.28
N ASP A 157 -7.16 13.32 5.60
CA ASP A 157 -8.19 12.64 4.86
C ASP A 157 -7.71 12.34 3.43
N PHE A 158 -8.37 11.41 2.75
CA PHE A 158 -7.99 11.01 1.39
C PHE A 158 -8.01 12.19 0.40
N GLU A 159 -8.96 13.10 0.59
CA GLU A 159 -9.15 14.32 -0.18
C GLU A 159 -7.90 15.21 -0.17
N ASP A 160 -7.13 15.20 0.91
CA ASP A 160 -5.87 15.97 1.00
C ASP A 160 -4.76 15.42 0.08
N TRP A 161 -4.90 14.19 -0.41
CA TRP A 161 -3.91 13.50 -1.25
C TRP A 161 -4.25 13.55 -2.74
N VAL A 162 -5.46 13.96 -3.11
CA VAL A 162 -5.96 13.85 -4.49
C VAL A 162 -6.29 15.21 -5.10
N ASP A 163 -6.11 15.32 -6.41
CA ASP A 163 -6.52 16.47 -7.19
C ASP A 163 -8.02 16.33 -7.50
N GLU A 164 -8.87 16.86 -6.62
CA GLU A 164 -10.33 16.83 -6.79
C GLU A 164 -10.78 17.47 -8.11
N SER A 165 -10.04 18.47 -8.61
CA SER A 165 -10.33 19.12 -9.89
C SER A 165 -10.01 18.24 -11.09
N GLY A 166 -8.99 17.38 -10.96
CA GLY A 166 -8.64 16.37 -11.94
C GLY A 166 -9.56 15.14 -11.92
N GLY A 167 -10.20 14.89 -10.78
CA GLY A 167 -11.24 13.87 -10.61
C GLY A 167 -10.77 12.42 -10.82
N ILE A 168 -11.74 11.55 -11.03
CA ILE A 168 -11.54 10.13 -11.29
C ILE A 168 -10.98 9.92 -12.71
N GLN A 169 -9.91 9.14 -12.81
CA GLN A 169 -9.21 8.79 -14.04
C GLN A 169 -9.89 7.59 -14.73
N GLU A 170 -9.45 7.28 -15.96
CA GLU A 170 -10.02 6.18 -16.76
C GLU A 170 -9.95 4.80 -16.08
N ASP A 171 -8.96 4.60 -15.20
CA ASP A 171 -8.78 3.34 -14.43
C ASP A 171 -9.57 3.31 -13.11
N GLY A 172 -10.47 4.29 -12.89
CA GLY A 172 -11.32 4.36 -11.70
C GLY A 172 -10.63 4.94 -10.47
N THR A 173 -9.37 5.38 -10.58
CA THR A 173 -8.61 5.98 -9.47
C THR A 173 -8.73 7.49 -9.46
N TRP A 174 -8.67 8.11 -8.29
CA TRP A 174 -8.49 9.55 -8.16
C TRP A 174 -7.08 9.94 -8.57
N LYS A 175 -6.96 11.07 -9.27
CA LYS A 175 -5.66 11.63 -9.60
C LYS A 175 -4.92 12.05 -8.34
N TRP A 176 -3.73 11.51 -8.11
CA TRP A 176 -2.87 11.95 -7.01
C TRP A 176 -2.44 13.41 -7.20
N ALA A 177 -2.50 14.21 -6.13
CA ALA A 177 -2.14 15.63 -6.15
C ALA A 177 -0.63 15.89 -6.30
N GLY A 178 0.19 14.85 -6.10
CA GLY A 178 1.65 14.95 -6.05
C GLY A 178 2.17 15.10 -4.62
N PRO A 179 3.50 15.18 -4.43
CA PRO A 179 4.08 15.34 -3.11
C PRO A 179 3.73 16.72 -2.55
N PHE A 180 3.55 16.80 -1.23
CA PHE A 180 3.34 18.08 -0.55
C PHE A 180 4.52 19.04 -0.75
N PRO A 181 4.28 20.35 -0.84
CA PRO A 181 5.33 21.33 -1.08
C PRO A 181 6.33 21.37 0.09
N LEU A 182 7.62 21.37 -0.24
CA LEU A 182 8.72 21.48 0.72
C LEU A 182 8.92 22.95 1.12
N THR A 183 8.04 23.45 1.98
CA THR A 183 7.91 24.89 2.29
C THR A 183 9.04 25.46 3.15
N ASN A 184 9.86 24.61 3.80
CA ASN A 184 10.97 25.05 4.64
C ASN A 184 12.21 24.14 4.49
N GLU A 185 13.37 24.63 4.95
CA GLU A 185 14.65 23.92 4.86
C GLU A 185 14.67 22.58 5.60
N GLY A 186 13.92 22.45 6.70
CA GLY A 186 13.81 21.19 7.44
C GLY A 186 13.14 20.10 6.60
N LEU A 187 12.03 20.43 5.93
CA LEU A 187 11.33 19.51 5.03
C LEU A 187 12.17 19.14 3.81
N LYS A 188 12.88 20.11 3.22
CA LYS A 188 13.79 19.83 2.10
C LYS A 188 14.88 18.85 2.50
N ARG A 189 15.52 19.10 3.64
CA ARG A 189 16.56 18.21 4.17
C ARG A 189 16.04 16.82 4.47
N ALA A 190 14.86 16.70 5.11
CA ALA A 190 14.25 15.41 5.39
C ALA A 190 13.97 14.61 4.10
N GLU A 191 13.50 15.28 3.05
CA GLU A 191 13.27 14.67 1.75
C GLU A 191 14.58 14.22 1.06
N GLU A 192 15.65 15.01 1.15
CA GLU A 192 16.98 14.62 0.66
C GLU A 192 17.53 13.41 1.42
N GLU A 193 17.40 13.39 2.74
CA GLU A 193 17.80 12.26 3.59
C GLU A 193 17.00 10.99 3.24
N ARG A 194 15.69 11.10 3.03
CA ARG A 194 14.81 10.01 2.57
C ARG A 194 15.28 9.44 1.24
N LYS A 195 15.51 10.30 0.23
CA LYS A 195 16.01 9.89 -1.09
C LYS A 195 17.37 9.20 -1.00
N ALA A 196 18.28 9.71 -0.17
CA ALA A 196 19.60 9.09 0.03
C ALA A 196 19.49 7.69 0.66
N LYS A 197 18.58 7.49 1.63
CA LYS A 197 18.32 6.16 2.21
C LYS A 197 17.73 5.19 1.17
N ILE A 198 16.80 5.66 0.34
CA ILE A 198 16.21 4.87 -0.76
C ILE A 198 17.29 4.41 -1.74
N GLU A 199 18.11 5.33 -2.24
CA GLU A 199 19.15 4.99 -3.22
C GLU A 199 20.13 3.98 -2.64
N LYS A 200 20.59 4.19 -1.40
CA LYS A 200 21.49 3.24 -0.72
C LYS A 200 20.87 1.84 -0.60
N ALA A 201 19.59 1.75 -0.28
CA ALA A 201 18.89 0.47 -0.16
C ALA A 201 18.70 -0.22 -1.53
N LEU A 202 18.40 0.55 -2.57
CA LEU A 202 18.31 0.05 -3.94
C LEU A 202 19.67 -0.45 -4.44
N GLU A 203 20.74 0.31 -4.24
CA GLU A 203 22.11 -0.09 -4.59
C GLU A 203 22.50 -1.42 -3.93
N GLU A 204 22.20 -1.58 -2.65
CA GLU A 204 22.49 -2.82 -1.93
C GLU A 204 21.70 -4.01 -2.48
N MET A 205 20.39 -3.84 -2.73
CA MET A 205 19.56 -4.89 -3.31
C MET A 205 19.97 -5.27 -4.74
N ARG A 206 20.43 -4.29 -5.55
CA ARG A 206 21.02 -4.54 -6.88
C ARG A 206 22.32 -5.32 -6.75
N ARG A 207 23.20 -4.91 -5.84
CA ARG A 207 24.48 -5.57 -5.57
C ARG A 207 24.31 -7.04 -5.16
N LEU A 208 23.26 -7.34 -4.41
CA LEU A 208 22.88 -8.69 -3.99
C LEU A 208 22.09 -9.47 -5.05
N GLY A 209 21.70 -8.83 -6.17
CA GLY A 209 20.97 -9.46 -7.27
C GLY A 209 19.47 -9.65 -7.03
N HIS A 210 18.91 -9.04 -5.98
CA HIS A 210 17.49 -9.17 -5.62
C HIS A 210 16.58 -8.23 -6.40
N ILE A 211 17.14 -7.18 -7.02
CA ILE A 211 16.47 -6.29 -7.97
C ILE A 211 17.38 -6.06 -9.19
N ASP A 212 16.85 -5.45 -10.26
CA ASP A 212 17.60 -5.08 -11.47
C ASP A 212 18.24 -3.68 -11.39
#